data_AF-A0A356GJZ9-F1
#
_entry.id   AF-A0A356GJZ9-F1
#
_cell.length_a   1.000
_cell.length_b   1.000
_cell.length_c   1.000
_cell.angle_alpha   90.00
_cell.angle_beta   90.00
_cell.angle_gamma   90.00
#
_symmetry.space_group_name_H-M   'P 1'
#
loop_
_entity.id
_entity.type
_entity.pdbx_description
1 polymer ?
#
loop_
_entity_poly.entity_id
_entity_poly.type
_entity_poly.pdbx_seq_one_letter_code
_entity_poly.pdbx_strand_id
1 'polypeptide(L)'
;MFEIMIATFYYAFYIGLSGIIVLFLLRLYMGMTLKLNRHYLLMLLFIPGSIGLALKMKEDYPLKKTYHALSIFFFIAMVIGSIFLLYMKLELNIL
;
A
#
# COMPACT_ATOMS: atom_id res chain seq x y z
N MET A 1 -19.37 21.85 -2.66
CA MET A 1 -19.13 20.56 -1.96
C MET A 1 -18.89 19.40 -2.91
N PHE A 2 -19.69 19.24 -3.97
CA PHE A 2 -19.52 18.14 -4.94
C PHE A 2 -18.14 18.11 -5.64
N GLU A 3 -17.62 19.27 -6.07
CA GLU A 3 -16.28 19.36 -6.70
C GLU A 3 -15.15 18.96 -5.75
N ILE A 4 -15.23 19.38 -4.48
CA ILE A 4 -14.27 18.99 -3.44
C ILE A 4 -14.33 17.48 -3.22
N MET A 5 -15.54 16.90 -3.20
CA MET A 5 -15.72 15.47 -3.07
C MET A 5 -15.07 14.68 -4.22
N ILE A 6 -15.30 15.10 -5.47
CA ILE A 6 -14.67 14.49 -6.65
C ILE A 6 -13.15 14.61 -6.57
N ALA A 7 -12.64 15.79 -6.22
CA ALA A 7 -11.20 16.01 -6.09
C ALA A 7 -10.60 15.08 -5.02
N THR A 8 -11.24 14.93 -3.86
CA THR A 8 -10.74 14.04 -2.81
C THR A 8 -10.79 12.57 -3.22
N PHE A 9 -11.86 12.12 -3.92
CA PHE A 9 -11.91 10.78 -4.49
C PHE A 9 -10.77 10.53 -5.47
N TYR A 10 -10.52 11.49 -6.37
CA TYR A 10 -9.44 11.43 -7.34
C TYR A 10 -8.10 11.30 -6.61
N TYR A 11 -7.75 12.23 -5.73
CA TYR A 11 -6.48 12.19 -4.99
C TYR A 11 -6.33 10.94 -4.12
N ALA A 12 -7.37 10.50 -3.42
CA ALA A 12 -7.35 9.27 -2.63
C ALA A 12 -7.09 8.03 -3.50
N PHE A 13 -7.70 7.97 -4.69
CA PHE A 13 -7.45 6.91 -5.67
C PHE A 13 -5.99 6.90 -6.14
N TYR A 14 -5.42 8.07 -6.51
CA TYR A 14 -4.00 8.13 -6.90
C TYR A 14 -3.04 7.82 -5.76
N ILE A 15 -3.37 8.20 -4.52
CA ILE A 15 -2.58 7.83 -3.34
C ILE A 15 -2.63 6.32 -3.11
N GLY A 16 -3.80 5.70 -3.22
CA GLY A 16 -3.93 4.23 -3.14
C GLY A 16 -3.17 3.51 -4.25
N LEU A 17 -3.32 3.96 -5.50
CA LEU A 17 -2.65 3.39 -6.66
C LEU A 17 -1.13 3.53 -6.57
N SER A 18 -0.64 4.72 -6.16
CA SER A 18 0.79 4.96 -5.97
C SER A 18 1.35 4.09 -4.84
N GLY A 19 0.60 3.85 -3.77
CA GLY A 19 0.99 2.91 -2.72
C GLY A 19 1.18 1.49 -3.23
N ILE A 20 0.26 0.99 -4.05
CA ILE A 20 0.37 -0.33 -4.67
C ILE A 20 1.63 -0.41 -5.55
N ILE A 21 1.86 0.58 -6.41
CA ILE A 21 3.01 0.60 -7.33
C ILE A 21 4.32 0.68 -6.56
N VAL A 22 4.45 1.60 -5.60
CA VAL A 22 5.67 1.78 -4.81
C VAL A 22 6.02 0.51 -4.03
N LEU A 23 5.05 -0.09 -3.35
CA LEU A 23 5.26 -1.34 -2.61
C LEU A 23 5.52 -2.53 -3.54
N PHE A 24 4.96 -2.55 -4.74
CA PHE A 24 5.26 -3.57 -5.75
C PHE A 24 6.70 -3.45 -6.24
N LEU A 25 7.15 -2.25 -6.60
CA LEU A 25 8.53 -2.01 -7.06
C LEU A 25 9.56 -2.34 -5.97
N LEU A 26 9.27 -2.01 -4.71
CA LEU A 26 10.10 -2.41 -3.56
C LEU A 26 10.21 -3.93 -3.44
N ARG A 27 9.09 -4.65 -3.57
CA ARG A 27 9.08 -6.12 -3.56
C ARG A 27 9.85 -6.74 -4.71
N LEU A 28 9.74 -6.15 -5.90
CA LEU A 28 10.53 -6.56 -7.06
C LEU A 28 12.02 -6.37 -6.80
N TYR A 29 12.41 -5.16 -6.36
CA TYR A 29 13.80 -4.85 -6.04
C TYR A 29 14.37 -5.79 -4.97
N MET A 30 13.65 -6.03 -3.87
CA MET A 30 14.07 -6.96 -2.82
C MET A 30 14.22 -8.39 -3.36
N GLY A 31 13.26 -8.85 -4.15
CA GLY A 31 13.29 -10.19 -4.74
C GLY A 31 14.44 -10.40 -5.73
N MET A 32 14.77 -9.37 -6.53
CA MET A 32 15.94 -9.39 -7.42
C MET A 32 17.26 -9.36 -6.63
N THR A 33 17.35 -8.50 -5.61
CA THR A 33 18.56 -8.35 -4.78
C THR A 33 18.88 -9.65 -4.04
N LEU A 34 17.85 -10.33 -3.56
CA LEU A 34 17.97 -11.60 -2.85
C LEU A 34 18.02 -12.82 -3.78
N LYS A 35 18.08 -12.59 -5.10
CA LYS A 35 18.17 -13.62 -6.15
C LYS A 35 17.17 -14.77 -5.93
N LEU A 36 15.94 -14.42 -5.57
CA LEU A 36 14.90 -15.41 -5.34
C LEU A 36 14.60 -16.18 -6.62
N ASN A 37 14.28 -17.47 -6.49
CA ASN A 37 13.80 -18.23 -7.64
C ASN A 37 12.50 -17.61 -8.18
N ARG A 38 12.19 -17.87 -9.46
CA ARG A 38 11.03 -17.27 -10.14
C ARG A 38 9.71 -17.51 -9.40
N HIS A 39 9.53 -18.70 -8.83
CA HIS A 39 8.31 -19.05 -8.10
C HIS A 39 8.14 -18.20 -6.83
N TYR A 40 9.19 -18.05 -6.03
CA TYR A 40 9.18 -17.23 -4.81
C TYR A 40 9.10 -15.74 -5.13
N LEU A 41 9.71 -15.29 -6.22
CA LEU A 41 9.56 -13.91 -6.69
C LEU A 41 8.10 -13.62 -7.04
N LEU A 42 7.42 -14.52 -7.76
CA LEU A 42 6.00 -14.36 -8.09
C LEU A 42 5.12 -14.37 -6.83
N MET A 43 5.38 -15.28 -5.89
CA MET A 43 4.68 -15.28 -4.59
C MET A 43 4.88 -13.95 -3.85
N LEU A 44 6.11 -13.43 -3.81
CA LEU A 44 6.43 -12.18 -3.17
C LEU A 44 5.68 -10.99 -3.80
N LEU A 45 5.63 -10.93 -5.12
CA LEU A 45 5.03 -9.83 -5.88
C LEU A 45 3.50 -9.82 -5.81
N PHE A 46 2.87 -10.99 -5.91
CA PHE A 46 1.42 -11.09 -6.09
C PHE A 46 0.66 -11.47 -4.83
N ILE A 47 1.30 -12.06 -3.82
CA ILE A 47 0.64 -12.26 -2.53
C ILE A 47 0.55 -10.90 -1.82
N PRO A 48 -0.67 -10.42 -1.53
CA PRO A 48 -0.87 -9.12 -0.92
C PRO A 48 -0.35 -9.05 0.52
N GLY A 49 -0.12 -7.83 0.99
CA GLY A 49 -0.05 -7.53 2.42
C GLY A 49 1.14 -8.10 3.18
N SER A 50 2.36 -8.01 2.66
CA SER A 50 3.61 -8.45 3.34
C SER A 50 3.66 -9.93 3.76
N ILE A 51 2.60 -10.72 3.55
CA ILE A 51 2.51 -12.14 3.89
C ILE A 51 3.53 -12.95 3.08
N GLY A 52 3.66 -12.67 1.78
CA GLY A 52 4.68 -13.32 0.95
C GLY A 52 6.12 -13.05 1.43
N LEU A 53 6.36 -11.86 2.00
CA LEU A 53 7.63 -11.47 2.61
C LEU A 53 7.83 -12.16 3.96
N ALA A 54 6.84 -12.12 4.85
CA ALA A 54 6.90 -12.69 6.19
C ALA A 54 7.04 -14.22 6.19
N LEU A 55 6.38 -14.91 5.25
CA LEU A 55 6.41 -16.37 5.16
C LEU A 55 7.75 -16.92 4.65
N LYS A 56 8.49 -16.13 3.84
CA LYS A 56 9.71 -16.61 3.18
C LYS A 56 10.99 -15.92 3.65
N MET A 57 10.91 -14.74 4.24
CA MET A 57 12.07 -14.00 4.73
C MET A 57 12.08 -13.99 6.27
N LYS A 58 12.68 -15.05 6.84
CA LYS A 58 12.95 -15.13 8.28
C LYS A 58 14.14 -14.25 8.71
N GLU A 59 15.01 -13.87 7.77
CA GLU A 59 16.21 -13.07 8.02
C GLU A 59 16.01 -11.57 7.74
N ASP A 60 17.06 -10.78 8.00
CA ASP A 60 17.07 -9.35 7.67
C ASP A 60 17.24 -9.17 6.15
N TYR A 61 16.40 -8.34 5.54
CA TYR A 61 16.38 -8.11 4.10
C TYR A 61 16.52 -6.63 3.75
N PRO A 62 17.04 -6.30 2.56
CA PRO A 62 17.27 -4.92 2.15
C PRO A 62 15.99 -4.10 2.26
N LEU A 63 16.10 -2.89 2.83
CA LEU A 63 14.99 -1.94 2.92
C LEU A 63 13.77 -2.43 3.73
N LYS A 64 13.92 -3.45 4.58
CA LYS A 64 12.84 -3.96 5.46
C LYS A 64 12.09 -2.86 6.21
N LYS A 65 12.84 -2.00 6.91
CA LYS A 65 12.29 -0.88 7.68
C LYS A 65 11.51 0.09 6.79
N THR A 66 12.08 0.44 5.64
CA THR A 66 11.45 1.34 4.66
C THR A 66 10.17 0.75 4.08
N TYR A 67 10.19 -0.54 3.72
CA TYR A 67 9.01 -1.25 3.21
C TYR A 67 7.89 -1.31 4.24
N HIS A 68 8.20 -1.63 5.51
CA HIS A 68 7.21 -1.59 6.59
C HIS A 68 6.66 -0.19 6.84
N ALA A 69 7.53 0.83 6.91
CA ALA A 69 7.11 2.21 7.12
C ALA A 69 6.16 2.69 6.01
N LEU A 70 6.51 2.43 4.74
CA LEU A 70 5.66 2.78 3.60
C LEU A 70 4.36 1.98 3.60
N SER A 71 4.40 0.69 3.94
CA SER A 71 3.19 -0.15 4.02
C SER A 71 2.21 0.41 5.07
N ILE A 72 2.72 0.77 6.26
CA ILE A 72 1.93 1.39 7.32
C ILE A 72 1.40 2.76 6.87
N PHE A 73 2.25 3.59 6.26
CA PHE A 73 1.85 4.91 5.77
C PHE A 73 0.70 4.82 4.74
N PHE A 74 0.85 3.98 3.71
CA PHE A 74 -0.19 3.82 2.69
C PHE A 74 -1.46 3.18 3.26
N PHE A 75 -1.34 2.27 4.22
CA PHE A 75 -2.50 1.71 4.91
C PHE A 75 -3.26 2.79 5.69
N ILE A 76 -2.58 3.58 6.51
CA ILE A 76 -3.19 4.68 7.27
C ILE A 76 -3.79 5.72 6.32
N ALA A 77 -3.07 6.11 5.26
CA ALA A 77 -3.58 7.06 4.27
C ALA A 77 -4.86 6.55 3.58
N MET A 78 -4.92 5.27 3.22
CA MET A 78 -6.13 4.68 2.65
C MET A 78 -7.28 4.61 3.66
N VAL A 79 -7.00 4.27 4.92
CA VAL A 79 -8.04 4.26 5.98
C VAL A 79 -8.60 5.67 6.19
N ILE A 80 -7.73 6.67 6.36
CA ILE A 80 -8.16 8.08 6.51
C ILE A 80 -8.95 8.52 5.28
N GLY A 81 -8.45 8.20 4.08
CA GLY A 81 -9.16 8.48 2.83
C GLY A 81 -10.55 7.86 2.80
N SER A 82 -10.68 6.58 3.15
CA SER A 82 -11.99 5.89 3.19
C SER A 82 -12.95 6.48 4.22
N ILE A 83 -12.46 6.86 5.41
CA ILE A 83 -13.28 7.50 6.45
C ILE A 83 -13.76 8.87 5.97
N PHE A 84 -12.88 9.65 5.34
CA PHE A 84 -13.24 10.96 4.80
C PHE A 84 -14.31 10.86 3.70
N LEU A 85 -14.20 9.86 2.82
CA LEU A 85 -15.19 9.60 1.79
C LEU A 85 -16.55 9.18 2.36
N LEU A 86 -16.55 8.33 3.40
CA LEU A 86 -17.78 7.95 4.11
C LEU A 86 -18.41 9.13 4.82
N TYR A 87 -17.59 9.97 5.48
CA TYR A 87 -18.04 11.19 6.15
C TYR A 87 -18.76 12.13 5.18
N MET A 88 -18.18 12.38 4.00
CA MET A 88 -18.81 13.24 2.99
C MET A 88 -20.06 12.61 2.36
N LYS A 89 -20.08 11.30 2.14
CA LYS A 89 -21.24 10.62 1.53
C LYS A 89 -22.43 10.51 2.48
N LEU A 90 -22.18 10.35 3.78
CA LEU A 90 -23.23 10.23 4.80
C LEU A 90 -23.79 11.58 5.26
N GLU A 91 -23.32 12.70 4.69
CA GLU A 91 -23.64 14.06 5.15
C GLU A 91 -23.63 14.15 6.68
N LEU A 92 -22.65 13.49 7.31
CA LEU A 92 -22.52 13.46 8.77
C LEU A 92 -22.12 14.88 9.21
N ASN A 93 -23.11 15.75 9.35
CA ASN A 93 -23.02 17.03 10.03
C ASN A 93 -22.70 16.73 11.50
N ILE A 94 -21.43 16.45 11.78
CA ILE A 94 -20.86 16.57 13.12
C ILE A 94 -20.37 18.01 13.21
N LEU A 95 -21.34 18.93 13.22
CA LEU A 95 -21.30 20.29 13.72
C LEU A 95 -22.72 20.85 13.74
#